data_AF-A0AA96NUT3-F1
#
_entry.id   AF-A0AA96NUT3-F1
#
_cell.length_a   1.000
_cell.length_b   1.000
_cell.length_c   1.000
_cell.angle_alpha   90.00
_cell.angle_beta   90.00
_cell.angle_gamma   90.00
#
_symmetry.space_group_name_H-M   'P 1'
#
loop_
_entity.id
_entity.type
_entity.pdbx_description
1 polymer ?
#
loop_
_entity_poly.entity_id
_entity_poly.type
_entity_poly.pdbx_seq_one_letter_code
_entity_poly.pdbx_strand_id
1 'polypeptide(L)'
;MRMNKKRKKIVIAFSLVTLLVIGSLSVYVFTRKKETEKPVIQPSSETEKVSSSSTASSVEASSELSEDDKNHRKVLNSLEKPNEPADENIRSEVAEAMEAAQKYVNENKDINKLKGDYDNRLLMTDGPMVQTFWIAITVNKYSVEPTQVEAYKSKNGDVVQFICKLKADGKNSCYFVGNYNIYAKQLQLVSYHGGEVGASFG
;
A
#
# COMPACT_ATOMS: atom_id res chain seq x y z
N MET A 1 -5.85 -27.87 -19.34
CA MET A 1 -6.48 -26.76 -20.08
C MET A 1 -5.51 -26.22 -21.13
N ARG A 2 -5.80 -26.37 -22.43
CA ARG A 2 -4.87 -26.01 -23.52
C ARG A 2 -5.04 -24.53 -23.87
N MET A 3 -4.13 -23.69 -23.41
CA MET A 3 -4.23 -22.23 -23.58
C MET A 3 -4.03 -21.82 -25.05
N ASN A 4 -4.93 -20.97 -25.58
CA ASN A 4 -4.89 -20.55 -26.98
C ASN A 4 -3.69 -19.63 -27.28
N LYS A 5 -3.23 -19.62 -28.54
CA LYS A 5 -1.97 -18.97 -28.93
C LYS A 5 -1.94 -17.46 -28.64
N LYS A 6 -3.09 -16.78 -28.62
CA LYS A 6 -3.21 -15.34 -28.30
C LYS A 6 -3.02 -15.08 -26.80
N ARG A 7 -3.66 -15.87 -25.93
CA ARG A 7 -3.48 -15.78 -24.46
C ARG A 7 -2.04 -16.12 -24.04
N LYS A 8 -1.39 -17.08 -24.71
CA LYS A 8 0.04 -17.37 -24.48
C LYS A 8 0.95 -16.17 -24.78
N LYS A 9 0.71 -15.44 -25.89
CA LYS A 9 1.51 -14.26 -26.24
C LYS A 9 1.31 -13.11 -25.25
N ILE A 10 0.07 -12.90 -24.77
CA ILE A 10 -0.24 -11.87 -23.77
C ILE A 10 0.41 -12.20 -22.43
N VAL A 11 0.33 -13.45 -21.96
CA VAL A 11 0.95 -13.86 -20.69
C VAL A 11 2.47 -13.74 -20.74
N ILE A 12 3.11 -14.11 -21.86
CA ILE A 12 4.57 -13.98 -22.02
C ILE A 12 5.00 -12.50 -22.09
N ALA A 13 4.21 -11.64 -22.75
CA ALA A 13 4.52 -10.21 -22.82
C ALA A 13 4.41 -9.54 -21.43
N PHE A 14 3.38 -9.88 -20.65
CA PHE A 14 3.24 -9.36 -19.28
C PHE A 14 4.34 -9.87 -18.35
N SER A 15 4.76 -11.14 -18.45
CA SER A 15 5.81 -11.69 -17.58
C SER A 15 7.17 -11.02 -17.79
N LEU A 16 7.51 -10.66 -19.03
CA LEU A 16 8.77 -9.99 -19.37
C LEU A 16 8.84 -8.55 -18.85
N VAL A 17 7.71 -7.83 -18.82
CA VAL A 17 7.64 -6.47 -18.26
C VAL A 17 7.82 -6.49 -16.74
N THR A 18 7.20 -7.44 -16.03
CA THR A 18 7.37 -7.58 -14.57
C THR A 18 8.80 -7.92 -14.14
N LEU A 19 9.53 -8.72 -14.92
CA LEU A 19 10.91 -9.10 -14.58
C LEU A 19 11.90 -7.93 -14.67
N LEU A 20 11.70 -7.00 -15.61
CA LEU A 20 12.56 -5.82 -15.77
C LEU A 20 12.40 -4.81 -14.62
N VAL A 21 11.18 -4.67 -14.07
CA VAL A 21 10.92 -3.75 -12.94
C VAL A 21 11.56 -4.27 -11.65
N ILE A 22 11.48 -5.58 -11.37
CA ILE A 22 12.04 -6.19 -10.15
C ILE A 22 13.58 -6.17 -10.17
N GLY A 23 14.21 -6.40 -11.33
CA GLY A 23 15.68 -6.34 -11.47
C GLY A 23 16.25 -4.96 -11.15
N SER A 24 15.56 -3.89 -11.55
CA SER A 24 16.01 -2.51 -11.31
C SER A 24 15.94 -2.09 -9.82
N LEU A 25 14.92 -2.52 -9.08
CA LEU A 25 14.81 -2.26 -7.64
C LEU A 25 15.88 -3.01 -6.82
N SER A 26 16.23 -4.22 -7.24
CA SER A 26 17.17 -5.09 -6.52
C SER A 26 18.59 -4.53 -6.52
N VAL A 27 19.05 -3.99 -7.66
CA VAL A 27 20.39 -3.38 -7.79
C VAL A 27 20.49 -2.06 -7.04
N TYR A 28 19.42 -1.25 -7.04
CA TYR A 28 19.41 0.05 -6.37
C TYR A 28 19.51 -0.05 -4.85
N VAL A 29 18.87 -1.05 -4.23
CA VAL A 29 18.90 -1.24 -2.77
C VAL A 29 20.25 -1.82 -2.31
N PHE A 30 20.94 -2.60 -3.15
CA PHE A 30 22.21 -3.23 -2.77
C PHE A 30 23.42 -2.27 -2.82
N THR A 31 23.40 -1.24 -3.68
CA THR A 31 24.52 -0.30 -3.84
C THR A 31 24.58 0.80 -2.77
N ARG A 32 23.49 1.07 -2.04
CA ARG A 32 23.46 2.11 -0.99
C ARG A 32 23.85 1.64 0.42
N LYS A 33 24.24 0.38 0.60
CA LYS A 33 24.55 -0.21 1.93
C LYS A 33 26.01 -0.09 2.39
N LYS A 34 26.86 0.68 1.70
CA LYS A 34 28.23 0.91 2.15
C LYS A 34 28.57 2.40 2.08
N GLU A 35 28.43 3.06 3.22
CA GLU A 35 29.41 4.01 3.75
C GLU A 35 28.94 4.52 5.11
N THR A 36 29.49 3.93 6.17
CA THR A 36 29.46 4.48 7.53
C THR A 36 30.92 4.67 7.94
N GLU A 37 31.39 5.91 8.03
CA GLU A 37 32.51 6.24 8.92
C GLU A 37 32.42 7.71 9.39
N LYS A 38 32.38 7.87 10.71
CA LYS A 38 32.80 9.03 11.52
C LYS A 38 33.86 8.46 12.49
N PRO A 39 34.77 9.22 13.16
CA PRO A 39 34.65 10.62 13.60
C PRO A 39 35.98 11.45 13.64
N VAL A 40 35.91 12.66 14.23
CA VAL A 40 36.93 13.38 15.07
C VAL A 40 37.52 14.73 14.56
N ILE A 41 37.01 15.83 15.15
CA ILE A 41 37.63 17.02 15.82
C ILE A 41 38.77 17.82 15.14
N GLN A 42 38.44 19.10 14.80
CA GLN A 42 39.13 20.44 14.89
C GLN A 42 40.64 20.56 15.24
N PRO A 43 41.40 21.61 14.78
CA PRO A 43 41.06 23.05 14.98
C PRO A 43 41.57 24.14 13.98
N SER A 44 40.98 25.33 14.14
CA SER A 44 41.52 26.72 14.04
C SER A 44 42.14 27.27 12.74
N SER A 45 41.54 28.37 12.23
CA SER A 45 42.22 29.65 11.90
C SER A 45 41.21 30.77 11.57
N GLU A 46 41.05 31.70 12.52
CA GLU A 46 40.96 33.18 12.44
C GLU A 46 40.41 33.91 11.17
N THR A 47 39.33 34.70 11.32
CA THR A 47 39.32 36.20 11.34
C THR A 47 37.97 36.80 10.90
N GLU A 48 37.34 37.55 11.83
CA GLU A 48 36.50 38.77 11.75
C GLU A 48 35.93 39.27 10.39
N LYS A 49 34.70 39.80 10.22
CA LYS A 49 33.86 40.69 11.07
C LYS A 49 32.45 40.91 10.43
N VAL A 50 31.43 41.10 11.29
CA VAL A 50 30.30 42.08 11.22
C VAL A 50 28.96 41.75 10.51
N SER A 51 27.95 41.63 11.41
CA SER A 51 26.60 42.25 11.43
C SER A 51 25.32 41.43 11.20
N SER A 52 24.63 41.28 12.33
CA SER A 52 23.21 41.64 12.56
C SER A 52 22.11 40.59 12.36
N SER A 53 21.73 40.00 13.50
CA SER A 53 20.38 40.05 14.08
C SER A 53 19.21 39.48 13.26
N SER A 54 18.74 38.31 13.65
CA SER A 54 17.46 38.22 14.39
C SER A 54 17.25 36.83 14.99
N THR A 55 16.98 36.84 16.28
CA THR A 55 16.48 35.72 17.07
C THR A 55 15.15 35.23 16.49
N ALA A 56 15.10 33.99 16.06
CA ALA A 56 13.88 33.18 16.12
C ALA A 56 14.29 31.80 16.66
N SER A 57 14.25 31.69 17.98
CA SER A 57 14.12 30.39 18.63
C SER A 57 12.78 29.82 18.17
N SER A 58 12.79 28.97 17.15
CA SER A 58 11.72 28.01 16.94
C SER A 58 12.34 26.65 17.20
N VAL A 59 12.09 26.16 18.40
CA VAL A 59 12.30 24.78 18.78
C VAL A 59 11.45 23.95 17.80
N GLU A 60 12.05 23.48 16.70
CA GLU A 60 11.49 22.36 15.98
C GLU A 60 11.61 21.15 16.90
N ALA A 61 10.59 20.99 17.75
CA ALA A 61 10.26 19.69 18.29
C ALA A 61 9.90 18.83 17.07
N SER A 62 10.93 18.17 16.53
CA SER A 62 10.80 17.12 15.53
C SER A 62 10.02 15.98 16.17
N SER A 63 8.69 16.11 16.24
CA SER A 63 7.80 15.03 16.62
C SER A 63 7.99 13.95 15.58
N GLU A 64 8.68 12.87 15.93
CA GLU A 64 8.79 11.72 15.06
C GLU A 64 7.38 11.28 14.65
N LEU A 65 7.15 11.20 13.34
CA LEU A 65 5.87 10.73 12.80
C LEU A 65 5.53 9.36 13.36
N SER A 66 4.25 9.12 13.64
CA SER A 66 3.81 7.79 14.06
C SER A 66 4.10 6.76 12.96
N GLU A 67 4.24 5.48 13.33
CA GLU A 67 4.39 4.41 12.33
C GLU A 67 3.21 4.34 11.37
N ASP A 68 2.00 4.66 11.84
CA ASP A 68 0.81 4.76 11.01
C ASP A 68 0.93 5.86 9.95
N ASP A 69 1.42 7.04 10.31
CA ASP A 69 1.62 8.15 9.37
C ASP A 69 2.70 7.83 8.34
N LYS A 70 3.78 7.15 8.77
CA LYS A 70 4.83 6.68 7.87
C LYS A 70 4.29 5.65 6.87
N ASN A 71 3.49 4.70 7.34
CA ASN A 71 2.89 3.67 6.50
C ASN A 71 1.86 4.26 5.53
N HIS A 72 0.98 5.16 5.99
CA HIS A 72 0.03 5.88 5.13
C HIS A 72 0.75 6.67 4.04
N ARG A 73 1.76 7.46 4.40
CA ARG A 73 2.55 8.22 3.43
C ARG A 73 3.23 7.32 2.41
N LYS A 74 3.72 6.14 2.83
CA LYS A 74 4.34 5.17 1.92
C LYS A 74 3.35 4.63 0.90
N VAL A 75 2.12 4.31 1.30
CA VAL A 75 1.09 3.82 0.37
C VAL A 75 0.54 4.92 -0.51
N LEU A 76 0.38 6.14 0.01
CA LEU A 76 -0.01 7.29 -0.80
C LEU A 76 1.02 7.53 -1.90
N ASN A 77 2.31 7.54 -1.57
CA ASN A 77 3.38 7.76 -2.54
C ASN A 77 3.55 6.63 -3.57
N SER A 78 2.93 5.45 -3.38
CA SER A 78 2.99 4.37 -4.37
C SER A 78 1.91 4.48 -5.45
N LEU A 79 0.93 5.36 -5.26
CA LEU A 79 -0.12 5.61 -6.24
C LEU A 79 0.42 6.35 -7.46
N GLU A 80 -0.24 6.18 -8.60
CA GLU A 80 0.11 6.82 -9.86
C GLU A 80 -0.17 8.32 -9.84
N LYS A 81 -1.24 8.74 -9.15
CA LYS A 81 -1.67 10.14 -9.01
C LYS A 81 -2.12 10.45 -7.58
N PRO A 82 -1.19 10.49 -6.60
CA PRO A 82 -1.51 10.66 -5.19
C PRO A 82 -2.15 12.01 -4.83
N ASN A 83 -2.09 12.99 -5.74
CA ASN A 83 -2.65 14.32 -5.55
C ASN A 83 -3.97 14.53 -6.33
N GLU A 84 -4.49 13.50 -6.99
CA GLU A 84 -5.74 13.56 -7.76
C GLU A 84 -6.77 12.61 -7.13
N PRO A 85 -7.53 13.06 -6.12
CA PRO A 85 -8.60 12.25 -5.55
C PRO A 85 -9.66 11.92 -6.62
N ALA A 86 -10.25 10.73 -6.49
CA ALA A 86 -11.42 10.33 -7.25
C ALA A 86 -12.69 11.02 -6.71
N ASP A 87 -13.77 10.95 -7.48
CA ASP A 87 -15.05 11.51 -7.06
C ASP A 87 -15.60 10.76 -5.83
N GLU A 88 -16.32 11.49 -4.97
CA GLU A 88 -16.86 10.97 -3.70
C GLU A 88 -17.79 9.76 -3.90
N ASN A 89 -18.55 9.74 -4.99
CA ASN A 89 -19.38 8.59 -5.35
C ASN A 89 -18.54 7.34 -5.60
N ILE A 90 -17.41 7.48 -6.32
CA ILE A 90 -16.50 6.36 -6.58
C ILE A 90 -15.82 5.91 -5.28
N ARG A 91 -15.43 6.85 -4.42
CA ARG A 91 -14.88 6.52 -3.09
C ARG A 91 -15.87 5.69 -2.26
N SER A 92 -17.14 6.07 -2.28
CA SER A 92 -18.21 5.33 -1.60
C SER A 92 -18.41 3.93 -2.19
N GLU A 93 -18.41 3.79 -3.51
CA GLU A 93 -18.48 2.48 -4.17
C GLU A 93 -17.31 1.56 -3.81
N VAL A 94 -16.09 2.12 -3.67
CA VAL A 94 -14.93 1.35 -3.21
C VAL A 94 -15.11 0.91 -1.76
N ALA A 95 -15.61 1.78 -0.89
CA ALA A 95 -15.87 1.46 0.51
C ALA A 95 -16.90 0.32 0.64
N GLU A 96 -18.02 0.41 -0.08
CA GLU A 96 -19.04 -0.66 -0.13
C GLU A 96 -18.45 -1.97 -0.66
N ALA A 97 -17.57 -1.91 -1.66
CA ALA A 97 -16.91 -3.10 -2.18
C ALA A 97 -15.97 -3.74 -1.14
N MET A 98 -15.23 -2.92 -0.38
CA MET A 98 -14.36 -3.40 0.70
C MET A 98 -15.17 -4.01 1.85
N GLU A 99 -16.34 -3.46 2.18
CA GLU A 99 -17.26 -4.05 3.15
C GLU A 99 -17.80 -5.40 2.67
N ALA A 100 -18.18 -5.52 1.40
CA ALA A 100 -18.60 -6.79 0.81
C ALA A 100 -17.49 -7.84 0.87
N ALA A 101 -16.25 -7.45 0.56
CA ALA A 101 -15.08 -8.30 0.68
C ALA A 101 -14.83 -8.75 2.14
N GLN A 102 -14.91 -7.81 3.11
CA GLN A 102 -14.80 -8.14 4.54
C GLN A 102 -15.88 -9.11 5.00
N LYS A 103 -17.13 -8.87 4.60
CA LYS A 103 -18.26 -9.75 4.93
C LYS A 103 -18.00 -11.17 4.41
N TYR A 104 -17.58 -11.29 3.16
CA TYR A 104 -17.22 -12.58 2.56
C TYR A 104 -16.15 -13.32 3.36
N VAL A 105 -15.03 -12.68 3.71
CA VAL A 105 -13.96 -13.36 4.45
C VAL A 105 -14.38 -13.73 5.88
N ASN A 106 -15.24 -12.95 6.52
CA ASN A 106 -15.78 -13.25 7.86
C ASN A 106 -16.73 -14.47 7.86
N GLU A 107 -17.52 -14.64 6.80
CA GLU A 107 -18.48 -15.75 6.67
C GLU A 107 -17.79 -17.07 6.26
N ASN A 108 -16.61 -17.01 5.63
CA ASN A 108 -15.90 -18.18 5.14
C ASN A 108 -14.81 -18.65 6.11
N LYS A 109 -14.88 -19.90 6.56
CA LYS A 109 -13.94 -20.49 7.53
C LYS A 109 -12.79 -21.29 6.92
N ASP A 110 -12.89 -21.64 5.63
CA ASP A 110 -11.92 -22.49 4.94
C ASP A 110 -11.04 -21.66 4.00
N ILE A 111 -9.83 -21.36 4.45
CA ILE A 111 -8.84 -20.55 3.72
C ILE A 111 -8.52 -21.10 2.31
N ASN A 112 -8.60 -22.42 2.12
CA ASN A 112 -8.28 -23.05 0.85
C ASN A 112 -9.40 -22.92 -0.18
N LYS A 113 -10.61 -22.54 0.25
CA LYS A 113 -11.77 -22.33 -0.63
C LYS A 113 -12.01 -20.85 -0.97
N LEU A 114 -11.22 -19.95 -0.38
CA LEU A 114 -11.32 -18.53 -0.65
C LEU A 114 -10.94 -18.22 -2.08
N LYS A 115 -11.83 -17.54 -2.79
CA LYS A 115 -11.61 -17.05 -4.14
C LYS A 115 -12.40 -15.78 -4.38
N GLY A 116 -11.88 -14.92 -5.23
CA GLY A 116 -12.62 -13.78 -5.73
C GLY A 116 -13.71 -14.18 -6.70
N ASP A 117 -14.86 -13.54 -6.60
CA ASP A 117 -15.96 -13.61 -7.54
C ASP A 117 -16.68 -12.25 -7.66
N TYR A 118 -17.75 -12.21 -8.45
CA TYR A 118 -18.49 -10.98 -8.68
C TYR A 118 -19.23 -10.47 -7.44
N ASP A 119 -19.75 -11.38 -6.61
CA ASP A 119 -20.62 -11.06 -5.47
C ASP A 119 -19.79 -10.50 -4.31
N ASN A 120 -18.64 -11.13 -4.04
CA ASN A 120 -17.70 -10.67 -3.01
C ASN A 120 -16.78 -9.53 -3.48
N ARG A 121 -16.96 -9.05 -4.70
CA ARG A 121 -16.22 -7.94 -5.31
C ARG A 121 -14.73 -8.19 -5.51
N LEU A 122 -14.23 -9.40 -5.34
CA LEU A 122 -12.81 -9.72 -5.39
C LEU A 122 -12.41 -10.45 -6.69
N LEU A 123 -13.26 -10.50 -7.72
CA LEU A 123 -12.97 -11.26 -8.95
C LEU A 123 -11.61 -10.94 -9.59
N MET A 124 -11.15 -9.70 -9.47
CA MET A 124 -9.87 -9.24 -10.03
C MET A 124 -8.69 -9.39 -9.06
N THR A 125 -8.93 -9.89 -7.85
CA THR A 125 -7.92 -10.11 -6.81
C THR A 125 -7.39 -11.54 -6.90
N ASP A 126 -6.07 -11.67 -6.90
CA ASP A 126 -5.42 -12.99 -6.93
C ASP A 126 -5.71 -13.78 -5.65
N GLY A 127 -5.94 -15.09 -5.79
CA GLY A 127 -6.28 -15.99 -4.68
C GLY A 127 -5.38 -15.84 -3.43
N PRO A 128 -4.04 -15.84 -3.56
CA PRO A 128 -3.15 -15.60 -2.42
C PRO A 128 -3.36 -14.26 -1.71
N MET A 129 -3.75 -13.21 -2.44
CA MET A 129 -4.07 -11.92 -1.83
C MET A 129 -5.44 -11.94 -1.13
N VAL A 130 -6.43 -12.69 -1.66
CA VAL A 130 -7.70 -12.95 -0.95
C VAL A 130 -7.42 -13.68 0.37
N GLN A 131 -6.53 -14.67 0.37
CA GLN A 131 -6.12 -15.38 1.58
C GLN A 131 -5.39 -14.46 2.57
N THR A 132 -4.47 -13.60 2.08
CA THR A 132 -3.81 -12.59 2.90
C THR A 132 -4.82 -11.64 3.57
N PHE A 133 -5.80 -11.16 2.82
CA PHE A 133 -6.87 -10.32 3.36
C PHE A 133 -7.71 -11.07 4.41
N TRP A 134 -8.04 -12.33 4.16
CA TRP A 134 -8.70 -13.18 5.15
C TRP A 134 -7.87 -13.36 6.42
N ILE A 135 -6.55 -13.56 6.34
CA ILE A 135 -5.67 -13.66 7.51
C ILE A 135 -5.71 -12.35 8.30
N ALA A 136 -5.59 -11.20 7.64
CA ALA A 136 -5.66 -9.90 8.29
C ALA A 136 -6.96 -9.75 9.10
N ILE A 137 -8.10 -10.00 8.47
CA ILE A 137 -9.42 -9.80 9.09
C ILE A 137 -9.70 -10.86 10.17
N THR A 138 -9.57 -12.14 9.83
CA THR A 138 -10.10 -13.23 10.65
C THR A 138 -9.12 -13.74 11.70
N VAL A 139 -7.82 -13.80 11.38
CA VAL A 139 -6.78 -14.27 12.30
C VAL A 139 -6.27 -13.10 13.13
N ASN A 140 -5.91 -12.00 12.46
CA ASN A 140 -5.25 -10.88 13.11
C ASN A 140 -6.21 -9.81 13.63
N LYS A 141 -7.52 -10.04 13.45
CA LYS A 141 -8.64 -9.25 14.00
C LYS A 141 -8.66 -7.80 13.51
N TYR A 142 -8.17 -7.57 12.31
CA TYR A 142 -8.37 -6.31 11.64
C TYR A 142 -9.83 -6.15 11.16
N SER A 143 -10.30 -4.93 11.09
CA SER A 143 -11.54 -4.54 10.41
C SER A 143 -11.25 -3.39 9.46
N VAL A 144 -11.88 -3.43 8.30
CA VAL A 144 -12.00 -2.30 7.37
C VAL A 144 -12.65 -1.13 8.12
N GLU A 145 -12.11 0.06 7.87
CA GLU A 145 -12.69 1.33 8.28
C GLU A 145 -13.28 2.01 7.03
N PRO A 146 -14.57 1.82 6.71
CA PRO A 146 -15.16 2.28 5.46
C PRO A 146 -15.06 3.79 5.26
N THR A 147 -15.17 4.55 6.36
CA THR A 147 -15.04 6.01 6.37
C THR A 147 -13.61 6.50 6.11
N GLN A 148 -12.62 5.62 6.20
CA GLN A 148 -11.20 5.88 5.96
C GLN A 148 -10.72 5.24 4.66
N VAL A 149 -11.63 4.87 3.77
CA VAL A 149 -11.29 4.49 2.39
C VAL A 149 -11.02 5.76 1.59
N GLU A 150 -9.87 5.77 0.94
CA GLU A 150 -9.42 6.82 0.04
C GLU A 150 -9.35 6.25 -1.38
N ALA A 151 -9.72 7.06 -2.38
CA ALA A 151 -9.66 6.68 -3.78
C ALA A 151 -9.06 7.81 -4.62
N TYR A 152 -8.23 7.46 -5.58
CA TYR A 152 -7.43 8.35 -6.41
C TYR A 152 -7.54 7.95 -7.87
N LYS A 153 -7.48 8.94 -8.76
CA LYS A 153 -7.46 8.68 -10.20
C LYS A 153 -6.25 7.83 -10.56
N SER A 154 -6.40 6.93 -11.53
CA SER A 154 -5.26 6.25 -12.15
C SER A 154 -4.96 6.86 -13.52
N LYS A 155 -3.91 6.39 -14.18
CA LYS A 155 -3.62 6.69 -15.59
C LYS A 155 -4.64 6.06 -16.53
N ASN A 156 -5.40 5.06 -16.08
CA ASN A 156 -6.50 4.46 -16.82
C ASN A 156 -7.84 5.04 -16.34
N GLY A 157 -8.64 5.60 -17.25
CA GLY A 157 -9.93 6.20 -16.93
C GLY A 157 -10.96 5.23 -16.33
N ASP A 158 -10.81 3.92 -16.57
CA ASP A 158 -11.74 2.89 -16.10
C ASP A 158 -11.36 2.37 -14.69
N VAL A 159 -10.27 2.87 -14.12
CA VAL A 159 -9.68 2.37 -12.88
C VAL A 159 -9.36 3.52 -11.95
N VAL A 160 -9.72 3.36 -10.68
CA VAL A 160 -9.18 4.16 -9.58
C VAL A 160 -8.25 3.30 -8.73
N GLN A 161 -7.28 3.94 -8.09
CA GLN A 161 -6.46 3.29 -7.08
C GLN A 161 -6.97 3.68 -5.71
N PHE A 162 -7.00 2.74 -4.77
CA PHE A 162 -7.53 3.00 -3.44
C PHE A 162 -6.54 2.63 -2.36
N ILE A 163 -6.71 3.28 -1.20
CA ILE A 163 -6.09 2.92 0.07
C ILE A 163 -7.23 2.61 1.03
N CYS A 164 -7.18 1.44 1.65
CA CYS A 164 -8.13 1.02 2.67
C CYS A 164 -7.39 0.82 3.99
N LYS A 165 -7.72 1.65 4.99
CA LYS A 165 -7.22 1.50 6.35
C LYS A 165 -7.97 0.39 7.07
N LEU A 166 -7.21 -0.53 7.66
CA LEU A 166 -7.69 -1.59 8.53
C LEU A 166 -7.15 -1.33 9.96
N LYS A 167 -8.02 -1.47 10.97
CA LYS A 167 -7.66 -1.31 12.39
C LYS A 167 -7.90 -2.59 13.17
N ALA A 168 -7.07 -2.80 14.19
CA ALA A 168 -7.23 -3.84 15.19
C ALA A 168 -6.86 -3.26 16.56
N ASP A 169 -7.54 -3.70 17.62
CA ASP A 169 -7.32 -3.18 18.96
C ASP A 169 -5.88 -3.42 19.42
N GLY A 170 -5.23 -2.35 19.89
CA GLY A 170 -3.86 -2.39 20.40
C GLY A 170 -2.78 -2.61 19.33
N LYS A 171 -3.10 -2.54 18.03
CA LYS A 171 -2.15 -2.75 16.93
C LYS A 171 -2.04 -1.52 16.04
N ASN A 172 -0.88 -1.37 15.39
CA ASN A 172 -0.74 -0.43 14.27
C ASN A 172 -1.68 -0.80 13.13
N SER A 173 -2.13 0.20 12.39
CA SER A 173 -3.04 0.01 11.27
C SER A 173 -2.36 -0.73 10.12
N CYS A 174 -3.15 -1.49 9.39
CA CYS A 174 -2.74 -2.07 8.12
C CYS A 174 -3.39 -1.28 6.97
N TYR A 175 -2.65 -1.00 5.92
CA TYR A 175 -3.14 -0.28 4.74
C TYR A 175 -3.12 -1.21 3.54
N PHE A 176 -4.30 -1.66 3.11
CA PHE A 176 -4.45 -2.37 1.85
C PHE A 176 -4.52 -1.37 0.70
N VAL A 177 -3.79 -1.65 -0.37
CA VAL A 177 -3.74 -0.83 -1.59
C VAL A 177 -4.18 -1.68 -2.75
N GLY A 178 -4.96 -1.11 -3.65
CA GLY A 178 -5.44 -1.83 -4.80
C GLY A 178 -6.02 -0.96 -5.90
N ASN A 179 -6.55 -1.62 -6.91
CA ASN A 179 -7.26 -1.01 -8.01
C ASN A 179 -8.75 -1.34 -7.91
N TYR A 180 -9.61 -0.42 -8.34
CA TYR A 180 -11.03 -0.65 -8.48
C TYR A 180 -11.46 -0.31 -9.90
N ASN A 181 -12.07 -1.27 -10.59
CA ASN A 181 -12.61 -1.05 -11.92
C ASN A 181 -14.02 -0.45 -11.81
N ILE A 182 -14.22 0.77 -12.30
CA ILE A 182 -15.45 1.54 -12.10
C ILE A 182 -16.65 1.00 -12.87
N TYR A 183 -16.44 0.15 -13.88
CA TYR A 183 -17.51 -0.46 -14.68
C TYR A 183 -17.83 -1.88 -14.23
N ALA A 184 -16.78 -2.69 -13.99
CA ALA A 184 -16.94 -4.04 -13.48
C ALA A 184 -17.36 -4.06 -12.00
N LYS A 185 -17.13 -2.95 -11.29
CA LYS A 185 -17.39 -2.80 -9.85
C LYS A 185 -16.67 -3.90 -9.05
N GLN A 186 -15.40 -4.12 -9.36
CA GLN A 186 -14.56 -5.17 -8.77
C GLN A 186 -13.26 -4.58 -8.24
N LEU A 187 -12.84 -5.11 -7.09
CA LEU A 187 -11.57 -4.86 -6.44
C LEU A 187 -10.48 -5.79 -6.96
N GLN A 188 -9.30 -5.22 -7.11
CA GLN A 188 -8.04 -5.91 -7.20
C GLN A 188 -7.18 -5.44 -6.02
N LEU A 189 -7.12 -6.24 -4.96
CA LEU A 189 -6.14 -6.01 -3.88
C LEU A 189 -4.73 -6.32 -4.42
N VAL A 190 -3.79 -5.40 -4.24
CA VAL A 190 -2.44 -5.49 -4.84
C VAL A 190 -1.35 -5.67 -3.79
N SER A 191 -1.42 -4.92 -2.70
CA SER A 191 -0.45 -5.00 -1.61
C SER A 191 -1.05 -4.54 -0.30
N TYR A 192 -0.30 -4.75 0.78
CA TYR A 192 -0.60 -4.17 2.08
C TYR A 192 0.69 -3.65 2.73
N HIS A 193 0.55 -2.66 3.61
CA HIS A 193 1.65 -2.05 4.33
C HIS A 193 1.27 -1.76 5.78
N GLY A 194 2.21 -1.95 6.70
CA GLY A 194 1.95 -1.82 8.13
C GLY A 194 1.11 -2.97 8.68
N GLY A 195 0.88 -2.90 9.99
CA GLY A 195 0.16 -3.92 10.74
C GLY A 195 0.84 -5.29 10.77
N GLU A 196 0.22 -6.21 11.50
CA GLU A 196 0.62 -7.60 11.60
C GLU A 196 -0.31 -8.44 10.72
N VAL A 197 0.07 -8.69 9.47
CA VAL A 197 -0.75 -9.49 8.53
C VAL A 197 -0.19 -10.91 8.34
N GLY A 198 0.99 -11.20 8.90
CA GLY A 198 1.55 -12.56 8.94
C GLY A 198 0.95 -13.41 10.05
N ALA A 199 1.00 -14.74 9.90
CA ALA A 199 0.87 -15.66 11.02
C ALA A 199 2.22 -15.67 11.75
N SER A 200 2.31 -15.01 12.91
CA SER A 200 3.40 -15.29 13.85
C SER A 200 3.16 -16.70 14.42
N PHE A 201 3.86 -17.69 13.88
CA PHE A 201 4.01 -18.96 14.56
C PHE A 201 4.97 -18.73 15.72
N GLY A 202 4.46 -18.81 16.95
CA GLY A 202 5.28 -18.87 18.16
C GLY A 202 6.01 -20.20 18.29
#